data_AF-A0A160T9V0-F1
#
_entry.id   AF-A0A160T9V0-F1
#
_cell.length_a   1.000
_cell.length_b   1.000
_cell.length_c   1.000
_cell.angle_alpha   90.00
_cell.angle_beta   90.00
_cell.angle_gamma   90.00
#
_symmetry.space_group_name_H-M   'P 1'
#
loop_
_entity.id
_entity.type
_entity.pdbx_description
1 polymer ?
#
loop_
_entity_poly.entity_id
_entity_poly.type
_entity_poly.pdbx_seq_one_letter_code
_entity_poly.pdbx_strand_id
1 'polypeptide(L)'
;MAGHGKVSSVLDCLQGALEIARLFRASGYVLDKSEMKRLLAELVGSISEAKMELSILQGNVEDKDAELIRLNEVLTYRGNMRRRGDAYYRTLDGKPYGQPYCSYCWEKDSQQYHLHNRILSKEVRVCPHCKNEFQAARTPYFEADKLAV
;
A
#
# COMPACT_ATOMS: atom_id res chain seq x y z
N MET A 1 -1.32 15.53 -19.77
CA MET A 1 -0.12 15.60 -18.91
C MET A 1 0.54 14.22 -18.80
N ALA A 2 1.07 13.71 -19.91
CA ALA A 2 1.60 12.34 -20.00
C ALA A 2 3.12 12.41 -20.14
N GLY A 3 3.84 12.51 -19.02
CA GLY A 3 5.30 12.58 -19.06
C GLY A 3 5.99 12.94 -17.74
N HIS A 4 5.36 13.75 -16.90
CA HIS A 4 5.99 14.28 -15.69
C HIS A 4 6.00 13.28 -14.52
N GLY A 5 6.97 13.41 -13.62
CA GLY A 5 7.07 12.60 -12.40
C GLY A 5 7.53 11.15 -12.61
N LYS A 6 8.22 10.88 -13.73
CA LYS A 6 8.93 9.62 -13.98
C LYS A 6 10.43 9.82 -13.78
N VAL A 7 11.12 8.74 -13.41
CA VAL A 7 12.60 8.75 -13.31
C VAL A 7 13.25 9.16 -14.63
N SER A 8 12.72 8.70 -15.77
CA SER A 8 13.23 9.07 -17.10
C SER A 8 13.19 10.58 -17.34
N SER A 9 12.08 11.23 -16.97
CA SER A 9 11.87 12.67 -17.20
C SER A 9 12.79 13.52 -16.35
N VAL A 10 13.01 13.13 -15.09
CA VAL A 10 14.02 13.75 -14.22
C VAL A 10 15.42 13.62 -14.83
N LEU A 11 15.76 12.43 -15.34
CA LEU A 11 17.07 12.19 -15.96
C LEU A 11 17.25 13.03 -17.23
N ASP A 12 16.22 13.14 -18.07
CA ASP A 12 16.25 13.96 -19.28
C ASP A 12 16.50 15.45 -18.95
N CYS A 13 15.80 16.00 -17.94
CA CYS A 13 16.01 17.38 -17.48
C CYS A 13 17.42 17.61 -16.92
N LEU A 14 17.93 16.67 -16.11
CA LEU A 14 19.29 16.75 -15.56
C LEU A 14 20.35 16.64 -16.64
N GLN A 15 20.12 15.82 -17.67
CA GLN A 15 21.03 15.68 -18.79
C GLN A 15 21.09 16.95 -19.63
N GLY A 16 19.94 17.60 -19.88
CA GLY A 16 19.89 18.92 -20.52
C GLY A 16 20.66 19.99 -19.72
N ALA A 17 20.46 20.03 -18.39
CA ALA A 17 21.22 20.93 -17.52
C ALA A 17 22.73 20.65 -17.56
N LEU A 18 23.13 19.39 -17.61
CA LEU A 18 24.54 18.98 -17.70
C LEU A 18 25.16 19.37 -19.04
N GLU A 19 24.41 19.29 -20.15
CA GLU A 19 24.87 19.73 -21.46
C GLU A 19 25.12 21.23 -21.49
N ILE A 20 24.21 22.04 -20.93
CA ILE A 20 24.40 23.51 -20.82
C ILE A 20 25.61 23.82 -19.93
N ALA A 21 25.76 23.12 -18.80
CA ALA A 21 26.92 23.30 -17.92
C ALA A 21 28.24 22.93 -18.60
N ARG A 22 28.25 21.90 -19.45
CA ARG A 22 29.41 21.52 -20.28
C ARG A 22 29.74 22.59 -21.31
N LEU A 23 28.74 23.14 -22.00
CA LEU A 23 28.92 24.24 -22.95
C LEU A 23 29.52 25.46 -22.24
N PHE A 24 28.97 25.83 -21.07
CA PHE A 24 29.46 26.91 -20.24
C PHE A 24 30.91 26.71 -19.75
N ARG A 25 31.30 25.46 -19.45
CA ARG A 25 32.68 25.13 -19.08
C ARG A 25 33.64 25.14 -20.26
N ALA A 26 33.22 24.62 -21.42
CA ALA A 26 34.01 24.56 -22.64
C ALA A 26 34.29 25.95 -23.22
N SER A 27 33.40 26.91 -22.97
CA SER A 27 33.47 28.25 -23.54
C SER A 27 34.50 29.18 -22.86
N GLY A 28 35.09 28.80 -21.72
CA GLY A 28 36.21 29.51 -21.09
C GLY A 28 35.97 31.03 -20.88
N TYR A 29 37.04 31.84 -21.00
CA TYR A 29 36.99 33.32 -20.95
C TYR A 29 36.59 33.96 -22.28
N VAL A 30 36.14 33.18 -23.27
CA VAL A 30 35.96 33.63 -24.66
C VAL A 30 34.53 34.13 -24.94
N LEU A 31 33.59 33.89 -24.02
CA LEU A 31 32.22 34.38 -24.16
C LEU A 31 32.10 35.87 -23.87
N ASP A 32 31.33 36.55 -24.72
CA ASP A 32 30.83 37.88 -24.38
C ASP A 32 29.92 37.81 -23.14
N LYS A 33 29.87 38.89 -22.37
CA LYS A 33 29.08 39.02 -21.14
C LYS A 33 27.59 38.77 -21.39
N SER A 34 27.08 39.10 -22.58
CA SER A 34 25.71 38.83 -22.98
C SER A 34 25.43 37.32 -23.09
N GLU A 35 26.37 36.58 -23.67
CA GLU A 35 26.25 35.14 -23.91
C GLU A 35 26.44 34.32 -22.64
N MET A 36 27.37 34.72 -21.75
CA MET A 36 27.46 34.13 -20.41
C MET A 36 26.16 34.27 -19.62
N LYS A 37 25.51 35.44 -19.67
CA LYS A 37 24.24 35.67 -18.97
C LYS A 37 23.12 34.79 -19.54
N ARG A 38 23.09 34.60 -20.87
CA ARG A 38 22.12 33.72 -21.53
C ARG A 38 22.29 32.27 -21.08
N LEU A 39 23.50 31.72 -21.16
CA LEU A 39 23.77 30.34 -20.76
C LEU A 39 23.52 30.11 -19.27
N LEU A 40 23.83 31.08 -18.42
CA LEU A 40 23.52 31.01 -16.98
C LEU A 40 22.00 30.97 -16.75
N ALA A 41 21.24 31.81 -17.46
CA ALA A 41 19.77 31.81 -17.37
C ALA A 41 19.17 30.49 -17.86
N GLU A 42 19.69 29.93 -18.96
CA GLU A 42 19.27 28.62 -19.48
C GLU A 42 19.58 27.50 -18.47
N LEU A 43 20.78 27.49 -17.89
CA LEU A 43 21.17 26.51 -16.87
C LEU A 43 20.25 26.57 -15.64
N VAL A 44 19.96 27.78 -15.15
CA VAL A 44 19.04 27.97 -14.02
C VAL A 44 17.63 27.49 -14.37
N GLY A 45 17.18 27.74 -15.60
CA GLY A 45 15.91 27.24 -16.13
C GLY A 45 15.85 25.70 -16.09
N SER A 46 16.83 25.02 -16.69
CA SER A 46 16.88 23.55 -16.73
C SER A 46 17.00 22.91 -15.34
N ILE A 47 17.76 23.51 -14.42
CA ILE A 47 17.84 23.03 -13.04
C ILE A 47 16.50 23.20 -12.32
N SER A 48 15.79 24.30 -12.56
CA SER A 48 14.47 24.56 -11.96
C SER A 48 13.43 23.57 -12.46
N GLU A 49 13.47 23.23 -13.75
CA GLU A 49 12.62 22.19 -14.35
C GLU A 49 12.92 20.81 -13.75
N ALA A 50 14.21 20.44 -13.64
CA ALA A 50 14.61 19.20 -12.98
C ALA A 50 14.15 19.12 -11.52
N LYS A 51 14.20 20.25 -10.79
CA LYS A 51 13.68 20.34 -9.42
C LYS A 51 12.16 20.11 -9.36
N MET A 52 11.42 20.70 -10.31
CA MET A 52 9.98 20.50 -10.41
C MET A 52 9.64 19.03 -10.67
N GLU A 53 10.32 18.39 -11.63
CA GLU A 53 10.14 16.96 -11.92
C GLU A 53 10.46 16.07 -10.73
N LEU A 54 11.52 16.39 -9.98
CA LEU A 54 11.88 15.67 -8.75
C LEU A 54 10.80 15.78 -7.69
N SER A 55 10.22 16.96 -7.49
CA SER A 55 9.13 17.15 -6.53
C SER A 55 7.88 16.36 -6.92
N ILE A 56 7.55 16.28 -8.21
CA ILE A 56 6.43 15.45 -8.69
C ILE A 56 6.74 13.95 -8.48
N LEU A 57 7.96 13.52 -8.81
CA LEU A 57 8.39 12.13 -8.61
C LEU A 57 8.35 11.74 -7.13
N GLN A 58 8.78 12.64 -6.23
CA GLN A 58 8.72 12.41 -4.79
C GLN A 58 7.27 12.16 -4.34
N GLY A 59 6.32 13.01 -4.76
CA GLY A 59 4.91 12.80 -4.44
C GLY A 59 4.38 11.47 -4.96
N ASN A 60 4.75 11.07 -6.18
CA ASN A 60 4.38 9.76 -6.73
C ASN A 60 4.94 8.60 -5.91
N VAL A 61 6.17 8.72 -5.38
CA VAL A 61 6.77 7.68 -4.53
C VAL A 61 6.04 7.60 -3.19
N GLU A 62 5.79 8.75 -2.54
CA GLU A 62 5.06 8.83 -1.28
C GLU A 62 3.65 8.23 -1.38
N ASP A 63 2.92 8.53 -2.46
CA ASP A 63 1.59 7.96 -2.72
C ASP A 63 1.64 6.43 -2.89
N LYS A 64 2.66 5.93 -3.58
CA LYS A 64 2.85 4.49 -3.78
C LYS A 64 3.25 3.78 -2.49
N ASP A 65 4.10 4.39 -1.68
CA ASP A 65 4.50 3.84 -0.38
C ASP A 65 3.30 3.80 0.59
N ALA A 66 2.46 4.83 0.60
CA ALA A 66 1.23 4.84 1.38
C ALA A 66 0.28 3.69 0.96
N GLU A 67 0.12 3.46 -0.34
CA GLU A 67 -0.68 2.34 -0.84
C GLU A 67 -0.05 0.98 -0.53
N LEU A 68 1.28 0.84 -0.60
CA LEU A 68 1.98 -0.38 -0.23
C LEU A 68 1.77 -0.72 1.25
N ILE A 69 1.85 0.29 2.14
CA ILE A 69 1.55 0.12 3.57
C ILE A 69 0.10 -0.36 3.75
N ARG A 70 -0.87 0.31 3.11
CA ARG A 70 -2.28 -0.06 3.16
C ARG A 70 -2.53 -1.49 2.67
N LEU A 71 -1.92 -1.87 1.56
CA LEU A 71 -2.04 -3.23 1.00
C LEU A 71 -1.38 -4.25 1.92
N ASN A 72 -0.21 -3.94 2.49
CA ASN A 72 0.46 -4.82 3.43
C ASN A 72 -0.36 -5.06 4.70
N GLU A 73 -1.02 -4.02 5.22
CA GLU A 73 -1.95 -4.14 6.35
C GLU A 73 -3.13 -5.06 6.00
N VAL A 74 -3.74 -4.88 4.83
CA VAL A 74 -4.84 -5.74 4.34
C VAL A 74 -4.37 -7.19 4.17
N LEU A 75 -3.18 -7.40 3.61
CA LEU A 75 -2.61 -8.74 3.41
C LEU A 75 -2.27 -9.42 4.74
N THR A 76 -1.65 -8.70 5.67
CA THR A 76 -1.35 -9.21 7.01
C THR A 76 -2.64 -9.56 7.75
N TYR A 77 -3.66 -8.71 7.64
CA TYR A 77 -4.97 -8.95 8.24
C TYR A 77 -5.67 -10.19 7.63
N ARG A 78 -5.54 -10.42 6.32
CA ARG A 78 -6.06 -11.63 5.66
C ARG A 78 -5.24 -12.88 5.98
N GLY A 79 -3.93 -12.76 6.09
CA GLY A 79 -3.01 -13.87 6.41
C GLY A 79 -3.23 -14.46 7.80
N ASN A 80 -3.76 -13.66 8.73
CA ASN A 80 -4.06 -14.08 10.10
C ASN A 80 -5.38 -14.86 10.25
N MET A 81 -6.02 -15.27 9.15
CA MET A 81 -7.29 -16.01 9.19
C MET A 81 -7.11 -17.42 8.62
N ARG A 82 -7.46 -18.44 9.40
CA ARG A 82 -7.40 -19.85 8.99
C ARG A 82 -8.77 -20.48 9.02
N ARG A 83 -9.10 -21.20 7.96
CA ARG A 83 -10.34 -21.98 7.88
C ARG A 83 -10.24 -23.22 8.76
N ARG A 84 -11.28 -23.49 9.55
CA ARG A 84 -11.49 -24.73 10.30
C ARG A 84 -12.97 -25.09 10.26
N GLY A 85 -13.29 -26.29 9.80
CA GLY A 85 -14.68 -26.68 9.55
C GLY A 85 -15.35 -25.71 8.58
N ASP A 86 -16.53 -25.23 8.96
CA ASP A 86 -17.37 -24.35 8.13
C ASP A 86 -17.19 -22.85 8.45
N ALA A 87 -16.19 -22.48 9.24
CA ALA A 87 -15.88 -21.10 9.64
C ALA A 87 -14.39 -20.74 9.50
N TYR A 88 -14.11 -19.43 9.57
CA TYR A 88 -12.76 -18.90 9.68
C TYR A 88 -12.46 -18.44 11.11
N TYR A 89 -11.18 -18.48 11.48
CA TYR A 89 -10.70 -18.13 12.80
C TYR A 89 -9.46 -17.27 12.68
N ARG A 90 -9.26 -16.36 13.64
CA ARG A 90 -7.96 -15.71 13.75
C ARG A 90 -6.89 -16.72 14.15
N THR A 91 -5.65 -16.47 13.77
CA THR A 91 -4.52 -17.32 14.13
C THR A 91 -3.60 -16.62 15.13
N LEU A 92 -3.22 -17.35 16.17
CA LEU A 92 -2.15 -17.01 17.10
C LEU A 92 -1.13 -18.15 16.99
N ASP A 93 0.12 -17.84 16.64
CA ASP A 93 1.19 -18.83 16.42
C ASP A 93 0.79 -19.96 15.45
N GLY A 94 0.06 -19.61 14.39
CA GLY A 94 -0.40 -20.55 13.37
C GLY A 94 -1.57 -21.46 13.79
N LYS A 95 -2.04 -21.36 15.04
CA LYS A 95 -3.21 -22.09 15.57
C LYS A 95 -4.46 -21.20 15.54
N PRO A 96 -5.62 -21.74 15.12
CA PRO A 96 -6.89 -21.02 15.16
C PRO A 96 -7.30 -20.74 16.61
N TYR A 97 -7.72 -19.50 16.90
CA TYR A 97 -8.15 -19.08 18.24
C TYR A 97 -9.40 -18.21 18.18
N GLY A 98 -10.15 -18.18 19.29
CA GLY A 98 -11.28 -17.29 19.51
C GLY A 98 -12.61 -17.75 18.87
N GLN A 99 -13.47 -16.76 18.62
CA GLN A 99 -14.81 -16.97 18.05
C GLN A 99 -14.74 -17.20 16.54
N PRO A 100 -15.57 -18.11 15.98
CA PRO A 100 -15.64 -18.28 14.54
C PRO A 100 -16.23 -17.06 13.84
N TYR A 101 -15.71 -16.80 12.66
CA TYR A 101 -16.22 -15.85 11.69
C TYR A 101 -16.98 -16.58 10.58
N CYS A 102 -17.97 -15.89 10.00
CA CYS A 102 -18.74 -16.40 8.88
C CYS A 102 -17.86 -16.65 7.65
N SER A 103 -17.82 -17.90 7.17
CA SER A 103 -17.05 -18.28 5.98
C SER A 103 -17.53 -17.57 4.73
N TYR A 104 -18.85 -17.45 4.54
CA TYR A 104 -19.42 -16.78 3.37
C TYR A 104 -19.05 -15.29 3.28
N CYS A 105 -19.20 -14.53 4.37
CA CYS A 105 -18.83 -13.11 4.39
C CYS A 105 -17.32 -12.90 4.21
N TRP A 106 -16.52 -13.83 4.73
CA TRP A 106 -15.06 -13.77 4.58
C TRP A 106 -14.60 -14.11 3.16
N GLU A 107 -15.12 -15.18 2.56
CA GLU A 107 -14.73 -15.61 1.21
C GLU A 107 -15.26 -14.64 0.13
N LYS A 108 -16.42 -14.01 0.35
CA LYS A 108 -16.99 -13.04 -0.58
C LYS A 108 -16.28 -11.69 -0.54
N ASP A 109 -16.24 -11.06 0.64
CA ASP A 109 -15.86 -9.66 0.79
C ASP A 109 -14.74 -9.44 1.85
N SER A 110 -14.15 -10.52 2.38
CA SER A 110 -13.20 -10.48 3.51
C SER A 110 -13.75 -9.77 4.75
N GLN A 111 -15.07 -9.81 4.94
CA GLN A 111 -15.72 -9.19 6.08
C GLN A 111 -15.77 -10.14 7.27
N GLN A 112 -15.33 -9.64 8.43
CA GLN A 112 -15.24 -10.43 9.67
C GLN A 112 -16.47 -10.21 10.54
N TYR A 113 -17.48 -11.06 10.35
CA TYR A 113 -18.64 -11.11 11.23
C TYR A 113 -18.60 -12.37 12.08
N HIS A 114 -18.60 -12.20 13.40
CA HIS A 114 -18.69 -13.31 14.34
C HIS A 114 -20.03 -14.04 14.20
N LEU A 115 -19.98 -15.36 14.32
CA LEU A 115 -21.19 -16.17 14.38
C LEU A 115 -21.78 -16.12 15.79
N HIS A 116 -23.07 -15.82 15.90
CA HIS A 116 -23.79 -15.80 17.18
C HIS A 116 -24.68 -17.03 17.33
N ASN A 117 -24.85 -17.53 18.54
CA ASN A 117 -25.81 -18.60 18.80
C ASN A 117 -27.24 -18.10 18.53
N ARG A 118 -28.09 -18.95 17.96
CA ARG A 118 -29.53 -18.67 17.87
C ARG A 118 -30.14 -18.72 19.28
N ILE A 119 -31.00 -17.75 19.60
CA ILE A 119 -31.58 -17.55 20.95
C ILE A 119 -32.19 -18.85 21.53
N LEU A 120 -32.88 -19.63 20.69
CA LEU A 120 -33.61 -20.83 21.10
C LEU A 120 -32.92 -22.15 20.71
N SER A 121 -31.76 -22.10 20.04
CA SER A 121 -31.03 -23.31 19.64
C SER A 121 -29.53 -23.08 19.71
N LYS A 122 -28.89 -23.72 20.71
CA LYS A 122 -27.44 -23.65 20.91
C LYS A 122 -26.64 -24.44 19.88
N GLU A 123 -27.30 -25.33 19.14
CA GLU A 123 -26.69 -26.16 18.09
C GLU A 123 -26.52 -25.40 16.77
N VAL A 124 -27.20 -24.26 16.63
CA VAL A 124 -27.17 -23.43 15.42
C VAL A 124 -26.55 -22.08 15.73
N ARG A 125 -25.59 -21.68 14.90
CA ARG A 125 -25.03 -20.34 14.88
C ARG A 125 -25.46 -19.61 13.62
N VAL A 126 -25.64 -18.30 13.73
CA VAL A 126 -26.15 -17.46 12.66
C VAL A 126 -25.22 -16.27 12.48
N CYS A 127 -24.90 -15.96 11.23
CA CYS A 127 -24.21 -14.72 10.88
C CYS A 127 -25.17 -13.53 11.00
N PRO A 128 -24.80 -12.45 11.72
CA PRO A 128 -25.68 -11.30 11.87
C PRO A 128 -25.86 -10.52 10.55
N HIS A 129 -24.88 -10.61 9.65
CA HIS A 129 -24.87 -9.93 8.36
C HIS A 129 -25.64 -10.71 7.27
N CYS A 130 -25.16 -11.89 6.87
CA CYS A 130 -25.77 -12.64 5.77
C CYS A 130 -26.89 -13.61 6.18
N LYS A 131 -27.15 -13.76 7.48
CA LYS A 131 -28.17 -14.65 8.07
C LYS A 131 -28.00 -16.15 7.78
N ASN A 132 -26.89 -16.57 7.18
CA ASN A 132 -26.57 -17.99 7.00
C ASN A 132 -26.47 -18.71 8.36
N GLU A 133 -26.95 -19.95 8.38
CA GLU A 133 -26.93 -20.84 9.53
C GLU A 133 -25.76 -21.81 9.44
N PHE A 134 -25.13 -22.07 10.58
CA PHE A 134 -23.97 -22.92 10.73
C PHE A 134 -24.19 -23.87 11.91
N GLN A 135 -23.70 -25.09 11.79
CA GLN A 135 -23.71 -26.03 12.91
C GLN A 135 -22.66 -25.63 13.94
N ALA A 136 -23.06 -25.49 15.20
CA ALA A 136 -22.16 -25.14 16.30
C ALA A 136 -21.02 -26.17 16.47
N ALA A 137 -21.30 -27.45 16.23
CA ALA A 137 -20.30 -28.52 16.27
C ALA A 137 -19.18 -28.35 15.21
N ARG A 138 -19.50 -27.79 14.05
CA ARG A 138 -18.54 -27.53 12.95
C ARG A 138 -17.87 -26.16 13.04
N THR A 139 -18.33 -25.34 13.97
CA THR A 139 -17.83 -24.00 14.22
C THR A 139 -17.52 -23.83 15.71
N PRO A 140 -16.69 -24.68 16.33
CA PRO A 140 -16.43 -24.61 17.77
C PRO A 140 -15.81 -23.28 18.18
N TYR A 141 -15.95 -22.91 19.45
CA TYR A 141 -15.13 -21.84 20.02
C TYR A 141 -13.75 -22.43 20.35
N PHE A 142 -12.67 -21.77 19.95
CA PHE A 142 -11.34 -22.13 20.40
C PHE A 142 -10.97 -21.17 21.52
N GLU A 143 -10.80 -21.67 22.74
CA GLU A 143 -10.19 -20.88 23.79
C GLU A 143 -8.77 -20.50 23.35
N ALA A 144 -8.39 -19.23 23.55
CA ALA A 144 -6.98 -18.89 23.52
C ALA A 144 -6.33 -19.74 24.60
N ASP A 145 -5.32 -20.54 24.24
CA ASP A 145 -4.49 -21.25 25.22
C ASP A 145 -4.20 -20.27 26.35
N LYS A 146 -4.55 -20.71 27.57
CA LYS A 146 -4.53 -19.94 28.81
C LYS A 146 -3.49 -18.82 28.74
N LEU A 147 -3.95 -17.57 28.76
CA LEU A 147 -3.10 -16.45 29.18
C LEU A 147 -2.31 -16.96 30.40
N ALA A 148 -0.99 -16.98 30.22
CA ALA A 148 0.05 -17.32 31.16
C ALA A 148 -0.39 -17.40 32.63
N VAL A 149 -0.09 -18.54 33.27
CA VAL A 149 0.35 -18.52 34.67
C VAL A 149 1.68 -17.80 34.73
#